data_AF-A0A931BTE5-F1
#
_entry.id   AF-A0A931BTE5-F1
#
_cell.length_a   1.000
_cell.length_b   1.000
_cell.length_c   1.000
_cell.angle_alpha   90.00
_cell.angle_beta   90.00
_cell.angle_gamma   90.00
#
_symmetry.space_group_name_H-M   'P 1'
#
loop_
_entity.id
_entity.type
_entity.pdbx_description
1 polymer ?
#
loop_
_entity_poly.entity_id
_entity_poly.type
_entity_poly.pdbx_seq_one_letter_code
_entity_poly.pdbx_strand_id
1 'polypeptide(L)'
;MTARPAETQSILMTGLKCRCPQCGKGRLFNGFLTLAPRCEVCGLDYSFADPADGPAFFVMMTMAVPATAFGIWIELTYEPSLWVHFVTTLPFLLLSCIPPIRPFKGMLVASQYVHKAEEARFEIPRKPRSERTSPPKGVAVGDRISQDV
;
A
#
# COMPACT_ATOMS: atom_id res chain seq x y z
N MET A 1 30.01 5.77 -9.16
CA MET A 1 29.33 5.34 -10.40
C MET A 1 29.46 3.83 -10.56
N THR A 2 28.63 3.02 -9.90
CA THR A 2 28.54 1.56 -10.17
C THR A 2 27.21 1.02 -9.62
N ALA A 3 26.12 1.22 -10.34
CA ALA A 3 24.86 0.54 -10.05
C ALA A 3 24.10 0.26 -11.35
N ARG A 4 24.32 -0.92 -11.93
CA ARG A 4 23.39 -1.52 -12.90
C ARG A 4 23.30 -3.03 -12.66
N PRO A 5 22.27 -3.48 -11.91
CA PRO A 5 21.66 -4.78 -12.20
C PRO A 5 20.12 -4.74 -12.22
N ALA A 6 19.49 -3.55 -12.24
CA ALA A 6 18.04 -3.42 -12.22
C ALA A 6 17.36 -3.82 -13.54
N GLU A 7 18.06 -3.71 -14.67
CA GLU A 7 17.45 -3.91 -16.00
C GLU A 7 17.16 -5.39 -16.33
N THR A 8 17.84 -6.35 -15.69
CA THR A 8 17.77 -7.78 -16.06
C THR A 8 16.96 -8.62 -15.06
N GLN A 9 16.57 -8.08 -13.90
CA GLN A 9 15.79 -8.85 -12.94
C GLN A 9 14.31 -8.72 -13.24
N SER A 10 13.67 -9.85 -13.52
CA SER A 10 12.22 -9.88 -13.74
C SER A 10 11.50 -9.43 -12.48
N ILE A 11 10.73 -8.33 -12.61
CA ILE A 11 9.86 -7.75 -11.57
C ILE A 11 9.04 -8.85 -10.88
N LEU A 12 8.56 -9.81 -11.68
CA LEU A 12 7.82 -10.98 -11.23
C LEU A 12 8.63 -11.87 -10.27
N MET A 13 9.86 -12.26 -10.63
CA MET A 13 10.65 -13.14 -9.76
C MET A 13 11.12 -12.42 -8.49
N THR A 14 11.52 -11.16 -8.60
CA THR A 14 12.04 -10.40 -7.46
C THR A 14 10.93 -10.06 -6.47
N GLY A 15 9.73 -9.73 -6.99
CA GLY A 15 8.53 -9.56 -6.18
C GLY A 15 8.04 -10.86 -5.55
N LEU A 16 7.97 -11.97 -6.31
CA LEU A 16 7.58 -13.28 -5.79
C LEU A 16 8.53 -13.77 -4.68
N LYS A 17 9.84 -13.54 -4.84
CA LYS A 17 10.86 -13.89 -3.84
C LYS A 17 10.99 -12.88 -2.71
N CYS A 18 10.24 -11.77 -2.74
CA CYS A 18 10.30 -10.69 -1.73
C CYS A 18 11.72 -10.16 -1.51
N ARG A 19 12.47 -9.94 -2.60
CA ARG A 19 13.87 -9.46 -2.58
C ARG A 19 13.98 -8.03 -3.06
N CYS A 20 15.11 -7.41 -2.77
CA CYS A 20 15.42 -6.06 -3.22
C CYS A 20 15.45 -5.97 -4.76
N PRO A 21 14.75 -4.99 -5.38
CA PRO A 21 14.72 -4.82 -6.84
C PRO A 21 16.07 -4.42 -7.45
N GLN A 22 16.95 -3.78 -6.68
CA GLN A 22 18.27 -3.36 -7.17
C GLN A 22 19.33 -4.46 -7.09
N CYS A 23 19.34 -5.30 -6.04
CA CYS A 23 20.40 -6.28 -5.81
C CYS A 23 19.95 -7.75 -5.84
N GLY A 24 18.65 -8.05 -5.76
CA GLY A 24 18.09 -9.41 -5.77
C GLY A 24 18.41 -10.28 -4.54
N LYS A 25 19.27 -9.82 -3.62
CA LYS A 25 19.76 -10.60 -2.47
C LYS A 25 19.19 -10.11 -1.13
N GLY A 26 19.05 -8.80 -0.94
CA GLY A 26 18.50 -8.23 0.29
C GLY A 26 17.02 -8.56 0.49
N ARG A 27 16.59 -8.66 1.74
CA ARG A 27 15.18 -8.83 2.10
C ARG A 27 14.44 -7.51 1.93
N LEU A 28 13.26 -7.56 1.32
CA LEU A 28 12.42 -6.37 1.12
C LEU A 28 11.56 -6.05 2.36
N PHE A 29 11.11 -7.09 3.06
CA PHE A 29 10.25 -6.98 4.23
C PHE A 29 11.02 -7.29 5.51
N ASN A 30 10.78 -6.51 6.56
CA ASN A 30 11.23 -6.78 7.92
C ASN A 30 10.02 -7.21 8.76
N GLY A 31 9.71 -8.51 8.76
CA GLY A 31 8.53 -9.07 9.41
C GLY A 31 7.51 -9.64 8.42
N PHE A 32 6.21 -9.53 8.75
CA PHE A 32 5.13 -10.12 7.95
C PHE A 32 4.74 -9.23 6.76
N LEU A 33 4.43 -7.96 7.00
CA LEU A 33 3.94 -6.99 5.99
C LEU A 33 4.65 -5.63 6.02
N THR A 34 5.56 -5.44 6.97
CA THR A 34 6.31 -4.21 7.22
C THR A 34 7.49 -4.12 6.26
N LEU A 35 7.56 -3.01 5.52
CA LEU A 35 8.66 -2.73 4.60
C LEU A 35 9.90 -2.34 5.42
N ALA A 36 11.07 -2.87 5.06
CA ALA A 36 12.30 -2.40 5.67
C ALA A 36 12.54 -0.93 5.24
N PRO A 37 13.19 -0.08 6.04
CA PRO A 37 13.51 1.28 5.62
C PRO A 37 14.63 1.30 4.57
N ARG A 38 15.55 0.32 4.60
CA ARG A 38 16.71 0.27 3.72
C ARG A 38 17.17 -1.16 3.47
N CYS A 39 17.77 -1.40 2.31
CA CYS A 39 18.35 -2.68 1.96
C CYS A 39 19.66 -2.94 2.71
N GLU A 40 19.80 -4.10 3.34
CA GLU A 40 21.02 -4.51 4.08
C GLU A 40 22.25 -4.72 3.18
N VAL A 41 22.06 -5.04 1.89
CA VAL A 41 23.15 -5.40 0.98
C VAL A 41 23.58 -4.21 0.11
N CYS A 42 22.62 -3.48 -0.46
CA CYS A 42 22.92 -2.40 -1.41
C CYS A 42 22.58 -0.99 -0.89
N GLY A 43 22.02 -0.86 0.32
CA GLY A 43 21.70 0.42 0.92
C GLY A 43 20.58 1.20 0.22
N LEU A 44 19.78 0.57 -0.64
CA LEU A 44 18.65 1.23 -1.28
C LEU A 44 17.62 1.63 -0.22
N ASP A 45 17.28 2.91 -0.16
CA ASP A 45 16.20 3.44 0.68
C ASP A 45 14.86 3.06 0.06
N TYR A 46 13.96 2.47 0.84
CA TYR A 46 12.63 2.04 0.38
C TYR A 46 11.53 3.08 0.63
N SER A 47 11.88 4.28 1.11
CA SER A 47 10.91 5.36 1.37
C SER A 47 10.19 5.88 0.11
N PHE A 48 10.66 5.56 -1.09
CA PHE A 48 9.97 5.89 -2.35
C PHE A 48 8.73 5.03 -2.60
N ALA A 49 8.67 3.86 -1.95
CA ALA A 49 7.60 2.90 -2.16
C ALA A 49 6.52 3.12 -1.10
N ASP A 50 5.59 4.02 -1.37
CA ASP A 50 4.33 4.01 -0.65
C ASP A 50 3.48 2.88 -1.24
N PRO A 51 3.17 1.81 -0.47
CA PRO A 51 2.32 0.74 -0.95
C PRO A 51 0.89 1.26 -1.09
N ALA A 52 0.59 1.90 -2.22
CA ALA A 52 -0.78 2.20 -2.59
C ALA A 52 -1.60 0.89 -2.56
N ASP A 53 -2.66 0.84 -1.76
CA ASP A 53 -3.46 -0.37 -1.51
C ASP A 53 -4.27 -0.86 -2.73
N GLY A 54 -4.22 -0.14 -3.86
CA GLY A 54 -4.95 -0.49 -5.09
C GLY A 54 -4.76 -1.94 -5.54
N PRO A 55 -3.55 -2.52 -5.52
CA PRO A 55 -3.34 -3.89 -5.98
C PRO A 55 -3.73 -4.95 -4.94
N ALA A 56 -3.75 -4.61 -3.65
CA ALA A 56 -4.30 -5.50 -2.64
C ALA A 56 -5.80 -5.76 -2.89
N PHE A 57 -6.54 -4.73 -3.32
CA PHE A 57 -7.94 -4.87 -3.71
C PHE A 57 -8.14 -5.87 -4.87
N PHE A 58 -7.32 -5.78 -5.92
CA PHE A 58 -7.41 -6.72 -7.05
C PHE A 58 -7.14 -8.17 -6.63
N VAL A 59 -6.14 -8.39 -5.78
CA VAL A 59 -5.84 -9.73 -5.25
C VAL A 59 -6.99 -10.29 -4.44
N MET A 60 -7.53 -9.48 -3.52
CA MET A 60 -8.63 -9.89 -2.66
C MET A 60 -9.88 -10.24 -3.46
N MET A 61 -10.22 -9.44 -4.49
CA MET A 61 -11.37 -9.72 -5.34
C MET A 61 -11.18 -10.99 -6.18
N THR A 62 -9.99 -11.21 -6.75
CA THR A 62 -9.70 -12.42 -7.52
C THR A 62 -9.67 -13.68 -6.65
N MET A 63 -9.14 -13.60 -5.41
CA MET A 63 -9.06 -14.76 -4.50
C MET A 63 -10.37 -15.04 -3.76
N ALA A 64 -11.24 -14.05 -3.59
CA ALA A 64 -12.54 -14.24 -2.96
C ALA A 64 -13.45 -15.20 -3.76
N VAL A 65 -13.41 -15.14 -5.10
CA VAL A 65 -14.21 -16.00 -5.97
C VAL A 65 -13.94 -17.49 -5.77
N PRO A 66 -12.70 -18.01 -5.92
CA PRO A 66 -12.41 -19.42 -5.69
C PRO A 66 -12.61 -19.83 -4.23
N ALA A 67 -12.31 -18.95 -3.27
CA ALA A 67 -12.54 -19.23 -1.85
C ALA A 67 -14.03 -19.46 -1.54
N THR A 68 -14.90 -18.60 -2.08
CA THR A 68 -16.35 -18.69 -1.88
C THR A 68 -16.95 -19.86 -2.65
N ALA A 69 -16.49 -20.09 -3.88
CA ALA A 69 -16.91 -21.24 -4.69
C ALA A 69 -16.60 -22.57 -3.98
N PHE A 70 -15.43 -22.69 -3.35
CA PHE A 70 -15.06 -23.86 -2.56
C PHE A 70 -15.97 -24.03 -1.31
N GLY A 71 -16.27 -22.95 -0.61
CA GLY A 71 -17.18 -22.99 0.54
C GLY A 71 -18.60 -23.45 0.15
N ILE A 72 -19.13 -22.92 -0.95
CA ILE A 72 -20.43 -23.32 -1.49
C ILE A 72 -20.41 -24.79 -1.95
N TRP A 73 -19.32 -25.22 -2.61
CA TRP A 73 -19.19 -26.60 -3.07
C TRP A 73 -19.25 -27.61 -1.91
N ILE A 74 -18.54 -27.32 -0.81
CA ILE A 74 -18.58 -28.15 0.40
C ILE A 74 -19.99 -28.23 0.96
N GLU A 75 -20.68 -27.09 1.04
CA GLU A 75 -22.04 -27.01 1.59
C GLU A 75 -23.03 -27.87 0.77
N LEU A 76 -22.98 -27.76 -0.56
CA LEU A 76 -23.89 -28.48 -1.45
C LEU A 76 -23.63 -29.98 -1.54
N THR A 77 -22.39 -30.43 -1.32
CA THR A 77 -22.00 -31.83 -1.55
C THR A 77 -22.11 -32.67 -0.27
N TYR A 78 -21.79 -32.09 0.88
CA TYR A 78 -21.58 -32.85 2.11
C TYR A 78 -22.59 -32.52 3.22
N GLU A 79 -23.44 -31.51 3.06
CA GLU A 79 -24.32 -30.94 4.11
C GLU A 79 -23.66 -30.98 5.50
N PRO A 80 -22.44 -30.44 5.63
CA PRO A 80 -21.68 -30.60 6.86
C PRO A 80 -22.37 -29.83 8.00
N SER A 81 -22.31 -30.38 9.22
CA SER A 81 -22.65 -29.62 10.41
C SER A 81 -21.86 -28.30 10.45
N LEU A 82 -22.48 -27.21 10.96
CA LEU A 82 -21.91 -25.86 10.93
C LEU A 82 -20.47 -25.78 11.45
N TRP A 83 -20.11 -26.57 12.46
CA TRP A 83 -18.76 -26.60 13.01
C TRP A 83 -17.72 -27.14 12.02
N VAL A 84 -18.05 -28.21 11.30
CA VAL A 84 -17.16 -28.79 10.28
C VAL A 84 -17.00 -27.83 9.11
N HIS A 85 -18.07 -27.11 8.75
CA HIS A 85 -18.00 -26.07 7.74
C HIS A 85 -16.98 -24.99 8.16
N PHE A 86 -17.13 -24.37 9.33
CA PHE A 86 -16.19 -23.33 9.78
C PHE A 86 -14.75 -23.83 9.92
N VAL A 87 -14.55 -25.03 10.47
CA VAL A 87 -13.21 -25.59 10.66
C VAL A 87 -12.51 -25.90 9.33
N THR A 88 -13.26 -26.16 8.24
CA THR A 88 -12.67 -26.47 6.93
C THR A 88 -12.57 -25.23 6.02
N THR A 89 -13.60 -24.39 5.97
CA THR A 89 -13.63 -23.23 5.07
C THR A 89 -12.82 -22.06 5.60
N LEU A 90 -12.75 -21.84 6.92
CA LEU A 90 -11.95 -20.77 7.51
C LEU A 90 -10.44 -20.92 7.23
N PRO A 91 -9.77 -22.05 7.51
CA PRO A 91 -8.36 -22.19 7.17
C PRO A 91 -8.13 -22.15 5.66
N PHE A 92 -9.06 -22.66 4.84
CA PHE A 92 -8.95 -22.55 3.39
C PHE A 92 -8.99 -21.10 2.93
N LEU A 93 -9.91 -20.29 3.46
CA LEU A 93 -10.03 -18.87 3.18
C LEU A 93 -8.77 -18.08 3.62
N LEU A 94 -8.25 -18.38 4.81
CA LEU A 94 -7.01 -17.77 5.28
C LEU A 94 -5.84 -18.17 4.37
N LEU A 95 -5.76 -19.43 3.96
CA LEU A 95 -4.71 -19.92 3.09
C LEU A 95 -4.85 -19.42 1.64
N SER A 96 -6.04 -19.09 1.17
CA SER A 96 -6.23 -18.46 -0.13
C SER A 96 -5.86 -16.98 -0.12
N CYS A 97 -6.08 -16.27 0.99
CA CYS A 97 -5.89 -14.82 1.07
C CYS A 97 -4.50 -14.41 1.56
N ILE A 98 -3.91 -15.12 2.52
CA ILE A 98 -2.66 -14.70 3.18
C ILE A 98 -1.42 -14.83 2.26
N PRO A 99 -1.17 -15.98 1.59
CA PRO A 99 0.04 -16.16 0.79
C PRO A 99 0.17 -15.19 -0.39
N PRO A 100 -0.89 -14.82 -1.13
CA PRO A 100 -0.79 -13.88 -2.26
C PRO A 100 -0.47 -12.44 -1.88
N ILE A 101 -0.85 -11.98 -0.67
CA ILE A 101 -0.65 -10.59 -0.24
C ILE A 101 0.84 -10.22 -0.23
N ARG A 102 1.69 -11.14 0.21
CA ARG A 102 3.14 -10.92 0.34
C ARG A 102 3.88 -10.73 -1.00
N PRO A 103 3.76 -11.64 -1.99
CA PRO A 103 4.40 -11.47 -3.28
C PRO A 103 3.82 -10.31 -4.07
N PHE A 104 2.51 -10.03 -3.95
CA PHE A 104 1.93 -8.86 -4.61
C PHE A 104 2.54 -7.56 -4.11
N LYS A 105 2.62 -7.39 -2.78
CA LYS A 105 3.27 -6.20 -2.20
C LYS A 105 4.73 -6.08 -2.67
N GLY A 106 5.45 -7.21 -2.78
CA GLY A 106 6.82 -7.21 -3.31
C GLY A 106 6.92 -6.84 -4.79
N MET A 107 5.99 -7.32 -5.62
CA MET A 107 5.93 -7.00 -7.05
C MET A 107 5.62 -5.53 -7.31
N LEU A 108 4.79 -4.90 -6.47
CA LEU A 108 4.49 -3.48 -6.58
C LEU A 108 5.70 -2.61 -6.31
N VAL A 109 6.41 -2.86 -5.21
CA VAL A 109 7.61 -2.09 -4.87
C VAL A 109 8.66 -2.24 -5.95
N ALA A 110 8.80 -3.43 -6.54
CA ALA A 110 9.67 -3.66 -7.68
C ALA A 110 9.21 -2.88 -8.94
N SER A 111 7.90 -2.83 -9.21
CA SER A 111 7.34 -2.07 -10.33
C SER A 111 7.50 -0.55 -10.14
N GLN A 112 7.24 -0.02 -8.94
CA GLN A 112 7.43 1.38 -8.58
C GLN A 112 8.90 1.80 -8.77
N TYR A 113 9.84 0.92 -8.40
CA TYR A 113 11.26 1.16 -8.60
C TYR A 113 11.66 1.21 -10.09
N VAL A 114 11.12 0.30 -10.92
CA VAL A 114 11.43 0.27 -12.37
C VAL A 114 10.81 1.44 -13.11
N HIS A 115 9.54 1.76 -12.82
CA HIS A 115 8.80 2.83 -13.49
C HIS A 115 9.07 4.22 -12.89
N LYS A 116 9.84 4.31 -11.80
CA LYS A 116 10.13 5.56 -11.06
C LYS A 116 8.87 6.37 -10.79
N ALA A 117 7.82 5.68 -10.35
CA ALA A 117 6.55 6.32 -10.02
C ALA A 117 6.70 7.03 -8.67
N GLU A 118 7.10 8.30 -8.70
CA GLU A 118 7.06 9.21 -7.55
C GLU A 118 5.72 9.97 -7.54
N GLU A 119 5.16 10.22 -6.36
CA GLU A 119 3.98 11.07 -6.24
C GLU A 119 4.30 12.48 -6.75
N ALA A 120 3.42 13.03 -7.60
CA ALA A 120 3.57 14.40 -8.08
C ALA A 120 3.46 15.38 -6.90
N ARG A 121 4.60 15.85 -6.41
CA ARG A 121 4.67 16.86 -5.36
C ARG A 121 4.41 18.23 -5.97
N PHE A 122 3.15 18.65 -5.97
CA PHE A 122 2.80 20.02 -6.33
C PHE A 122 3.25 20.95 -5.20
N GLU A 123 4.33 21.70 -5.43
CA GLU A 123 4.68 22.82 -4.55
C GLU A 123 3.58 23.87 -4.66
N ILE A 124 2.69 23.94 -3.66
CA ILE A 124 1.79 25.08 -3.51
C ILE A 124 2.70 26.29 -3.26
N PRO A 125 2.71 27.33 -4.12
CA PRO A 125 3.55 28.50 -3.91
C PRO A 125 3.26 29.10 -2.54
N ARG A 126 4.20 28.92 -1.60
CA ARG A 126 4.02 29.42 -0.24
C ARG A 126 4.10 30.94 -0.30
N LYS A 127 2.94 31.62 -0.18
CA LYS A 127 2.89 33.08 -0.07
C LYS A 127 3.85 33.52 1.06
N PRO A 128 4.79 34.45 0.79
CA PRO A 128 5.78 34.88 1.77
C PRO A 128 5.10 35.32 3.07
N ARG A 129 5.68 34.93 4.20
CA ARG A 129 5.12 35.12 5.56
C ARG A 129 4.92 36.60 5.94
N SER A 130 5.44 37.56 5.16
CA SER A 130 5.27 39.00 5.40
C SER A 130 3.84 39.51 5.21
N GLU A 131 2.98 38.81 4.46
CA GLU A 131 1.61 39.27 4.16
C GLU A 131 0.55 38.70 5.10
N ARG A 132 0.95 37.87 6.08
CA ARG A 132 0.03 37.28 7.07
C ARG A 132 -0.15 38.13 8.33
N THR A 133 0.58 39.25 8.47
CA THR A 133 0.65 40.06 9.70
C THR A 133 0.13 41.49 9.59
N SER A 134 -0.53 41.88 8.51
CA SER A 134 -1.25 43.16 8.50
C SER A 134 -2.75 42.90 8.65
N PRO A 135 -3.36 43.18 9.83
CA PRO A 135 -4.81 43.28 9.91
C PRO A 135 -5.30 44.34 8.90
N PRO A 136 -6.51 44.18 8.31
CA PRO A 136 -7.08 45.20 7.46
C PRO A 136 -7.16 46.51 8.26
N LYS A 137 -6.48 47.56 7.78
CA LYS A 137 -6.62 48.91 8.31
C LYS A 137 -8.09 49.31 8.14
N GLY A 138 -8.80 49.50 9.25
CA GLY A 138 -10.01 50.33 9.27
C GLY A 138 -11.36 49.61 9.16
N VAL A 139 -11.58 48.47 9.83
CA VAL A 139 -12.94 48.12 10.23
C VAL A 139 -13.17 48.66 11.63
N ALA A 140 -13.72 49.87 11.70
CA ALA A 140 -14.24 50.46 12.92
C ALA A 140 -15.40 49.58 13.42
N VAL A 141 -15.12 48.71 14.40
CA VAL A 141 -16.15 48.13 15.25
C VAL A 141 -16.52 49.22 16.25
N GLY A 142 -17.54 50.00 15.90
CA GLY A 142 -18.04 51.12 16.70
C GLY A 142 -19.57 51.08 16.75
N ASP A 143 -20.08 50.55 17.86
CA ASP A 143 -21.26 50.98 18.59
C ASP A 143 -22.42 51.62 17.81
N ARG A 144 -23.46 50.80 17.54
CA ARG A 144 -24.88 51.22 17.59
C ARG A 144 -25.83 50.04 17.36
N ILE A 145 -26.10 49.28 18.43
CA ILE A 145 -27.32 48.45 18.55
C ILE A 145 -27.81 48.61 19.99
N SER A 146 -28.33 49.80 20.29
CA SER A 146 -29.12 50.08 21.48
C SER A 146 -29.98 51.31 21.20
N GLN A 147 -30.84 51.20 20.20
CA GLN A 147 -32.07 51.98 19.97
C GLN A 147 -32.69 51.46 18.67
N ASP A 148 -33.84 50.80 18.83
CA ASP A 148 -34.93 50.56 17.88
C ASP A 148 -35.40 49.09 17.86
N VAL A 149 -36.61 48.91 18.42
CA VAL A 149 -37.52 47.74 18.52
C VAL A 149 -37.40 46.86 19.76
#